data_AF-A0A2G6LVB5-F1
#
_entry.id   AF-A0A2G6LVB5-F1
#
_cell.length_a   1.000
_cell.length_b   1.000
_cell.length_c   1.000
_cell.angle_alpha   90.00
_cell.angle_beta   90.00
_cell.angle_gamma   90.00
#
_symmetry.space_group_name_H-M   'P 1'
#
loop_
_entity.id
_entity.type
_entity.pdbx_description
1 polymer ?
#
loop_
_entity_poly.entity_id
_entity_poly.type
_entity_poly.pdbx_seq_one_letter_code
_entity_poly.pdbx_strand_id
1 'polypeptide(L)'
;MKRFFAILITALAVLVIALLARPHSPGAQWTGTVENYLKALEEGRGQEALDMLCPELAGELSEDFLLRLLEEEVPSQLSWNGSDSRGIRIAGETPETGTRVVWLAVSDGQMLIAGDTSLDKLLGTAVFLCRENAVTDPDGCCPVSGAPYAADEAGELVICPSGHLGSGLAVGQGRCAERRDSVLAELNNYLASGYEFPSTLEEMYTLSGGESGRRGGYSCPDNGYKYYEIREGAVYCPFHESSSLPAEMK
;
A
#
# COMPACT_ATOMS: atom_id res chain seq x y z
N MET A 1 -14.77 66.18 15.68
CA MET A 1 -15.27 65.06 16.51
C MET A 1 -16.27 64.15 15.79
N LYS A 2 -17.40 64.63 15.25
CA LYS A 2 -18.42 63.76 14.60
C LYS A 2 -17.89 62.88 13.45
N ARG A 3 -16.97 63.38 12.61
CA ARG A 3 -16.37 62.60 11.51
C ARG A 3 -15.46 61.46 11.97
N PHE A 4 -14.70 61.67 13.05
CA PHE A 4 -13.85 60.61 13.63
C PHE A 4 -14.68 59.50 14.28
N PHE A 5 -15.79 59.86 14.93
CA PHE A 5 -16.70 58.88 15.54
C PHE A 5 -17.38 58.00 14.49
N ALA A 6 -17.80 58.59 13.36
CA ALA A 6 -18.37 57.84 12.24
C ALA A 6 -17.35 56.85 11.62
N ILE A 7 -16.09 57.27 11.42
CA ILE A 7 -15.03 56.40 10.88
C ILE A 7 -14.76 55.22 11.83
N LEU A 8 -14.69 55.48 13.14
CA LEU A 8 -14.45 54.44 14.14
C LEU A 8 -15.58 53.40 14.15
N ILE A 9 -16.84 53.84 14.10
CA ILE A 9 -18.01 52.93 14.07
C ILE A 9 -17.99 52.08 12.80
N THR A 10 -17.70 52.67 11.63
CA THR A 10 -17.63 51.91 10.37
C THR A 10 -16.48 50.90 10.40
N ALA A 11 -15.31 51.28 10.92
CA ALA A 11 -14.17 50.35 11.06
C ALA A 11 -14.49 49.19 12.02
N LEU A 12 -15.18 49.47 13.14
CA LEU A 12 -15.60 48.45 14.08
C LEU A 12 -16.65 47.51 13.46
N ALA A 13 -17.61 48.05 12.71
CA ALA A 13 -18.63 47.28 12.01
C ALA A 13 -17.99 46.36 10.94
N VAL A 14 -17.03 46.87 10.15
CA VAL A 14 -16.29 46.07 9.17
C VAL A 14 -15.49 44.96 9.86
N LEU A 15 -14.84 45.24 11.00
CA LEU A 15 -14.11 44.23 11.77
C LEU A 15 -15.04 43.13 12.30
N VAL A 16 -16.19 43.51 12.87
CA VAL A 16 -17.19 42.55 13.36
C VAL A 16 -17.74 41.70 12.23
N ILE A 17 -18.07 42.28 11.08
CA ILE A 17 -18.52 41.54 9.90
C ILE A 17 -17.42 40.58 9.40
N ALA A 18 -16.16 41.03 9.35
CA ALA A 18 -15.04 40.18 8.95
C ALA A 18 -14.83 39.00 9.92
N LEU A 19 -14.98 39.22 11.23
CA LEU A 19 -14.90 38.17 12.24
C LEU A 19 -16.07 37.17 12.15
N LEU A 20 -17.28 37.66 11.88
CA LEU A 20 -18.47 36.81 11.70
C LEU A 20 -18.46 36.04 10.38
N ALA A 21 -17.82 36.57 9.34
CA ALA A 21 -17.66 35.90 8.05
C ALA A 21 -16.51 34.88 8.03
N ARG A 22 -15.53 34.99 8.95
CA ARG A 22 -14.35 34.13 9.04
C ARG A 22 -14.65 32.62 9.06
N PRO A 23 -15.65 32.11 9.81
CA PRO A 23 -16.02 30.69 9.81
C PRO A 23 -16.57 30.19 8.47
N HIS A 24 -17.10 31.10 7.64
CA HIS A 24 -17.67 30.80 6.33
C HIS A 24 -16.68 31.10 5.19
N SER A 25 -15.43 31.43 5.51
CA SER A 25 -14.40 31.60 4.49
C SER A 25 -14.08 30.25 3.84
N PRO A 26 -13.75 30.23 2.53
CA PRO A 26 -13.36 28.99 1.85
C PRO A 26 -12.23 28.25 2.58
N GLY A 27 -11.23 28.99 3.09
CA GLY A 27 -10.15 28.40 3.87
C GLY A 27 -10.60 27.70 5.16
N ALA A 28 -11.53 28.30 5.91
CA ALA A 28 -12.09 27.66 7.11
C ALA A 28 -12.91 26.41 6.75
N GLN A 29 -13.63 26.44 5.63
CA GLN A 29 -14.36 25.27 5.16
C GLN A 29 -13.42 24.14 4.71
N TRP A 30 -12.34 24.46 3.99
CA TRP A 30 -11.32 23.47 3.57
C TRP A 30 -10.67 22.80 4.76
N THR A 31 -10.16 23.60 5.71
CA THR A 31 -9.53 23.07 6.92
C THR A 31 -10.53 22.26 7.73
N GLY A 32 -11.76 22.74 7.90
CA GLY A 32 -12.80 22.02 8.65
C GLY A 32 -13.17 20.66 8.02
N THR A 33 -13.22 20.56 6.68
CA THR A 33 -13.44 19.27 6.00
C THR A 33 -12.31 18.28 6.32
N VAL A 34 -11.05 18.72 6.26
CA VAL A 34 -9.90 17.85 6.56
C VAL A 34 -9.85 17.48 8.04
N GLU A 35 -10.14 18.42 8.95
CA GLU A 35 -10.22 18.15 10.39
C GLU A 35 -11.29 17.09 10.69
N ASN A 36 -12.47 17.19 10.07
CA ASN A 36 -13.53 16.19 10.26
C ASN A 36 -13.13 14.81 9.74
N TYR A 37 -12.47 14.73 8.58
CA TYR A 37 -11.96 13.48 8.03
C TYR A 37 -10.90 12.85 8.94
N LEU A 38 -9.90 13.61 9.37
CA LEU A 38 -8.84 13.11 10.24
C LEU A 38 -9.39 12.70 11.62
N LYS A 39 -10.37 13.44 12.13
CA LYS A 39 -11.06 13.08 13.37
C LYS A 39 -11.89 11.81 13.23
N ALA A 40 -12.58 11.61 12.10
CA ALA A 40 -13.29 10.37 11.84
C ALA A 40 -12.33 9.18 11.81
N LEU A 41 -11.15 9.32 11.20
CA LEU A 41 -10.09 8.32 11.25
C LEU A 41 -9.62 8.08 12.68
N GLU A 42 -9.25 9.11 13.44
CA GLU A 42 -8.76 9.01 14.83
C GLU A 42 -9.75 8.32 15.78
N GLU A 43 -11.05 8.57 15.59
CA GLU A 43 -12.12 7.99 16.40
C GLU A 43 -12.57 6.60 15.90
N GLY A 44 -11.92 6.04 14.88
CA GLY A 44 -12.24 4.72 14.31
C GLY A 44 -13.58 4.68 13.57
N ARG A 45 -14.06 5.83 13.08
CA ARG A 45 -15.31 5.95 12.31
C ARG A 45 -15.01 5.76 10.81
N GLY A 46 -14.60 4.56 10.44
CA GLY A 46 -14.12 4.23 9.08
C GLY A 46 -15.14 4.51 7.99
N GLN A 47 -16.40 4.10 8.17
CA GLN A 47 -17.47 4.40 7.20
C GLN A 47 -17.68 5.91 6.98
N GLU A 48 -17.64 6.72 8.04
CA GLU A 48 -17.80 8.18 7.91
C GLU A 48 -16.61 8.80 7.18
N ALA A 49 -15.38 8.30 7.43
CA ALA A 49 -14.21 8.73 6.70
C ALA A 49 -14.27 8.33 5.21
N LEU A 50 -14.79 7.13 4.89
CA LEU A 50 -15.06 6.69 3.50
C LEU A 50 -16.05 7.61 2.79
N ASP A 51 -17.15 7.98 3.45
CA ASP A 51 -18.19 8.85 2.90
C ASP A 51 -17.66 10.27 2.58
N MET A 52 -16.54 10.67 3.18
CA MET A 52 -15.86 11.94 2.90
C MET A 52 -14.89 11.87 1.72
N LEU A 53 -14.52 10.68 1.25
CA LEU A 53 -13.62 10.51 0.10
C LEU A 53 -14.34 10.77 -1.22
N CYS A 54 -13.58 11.12 -2.26
CA CYS A 54 -14.09 11.12 -3.62
C CYS A 54 -14.55 9.70 -4.02
N PRO A 55 -15.61 9.55 -4.83
CA PRO A 55 -16.14 8.23 -5.22
C PRO A 55 -15.09 7.31 -5.85
N GLU A 56 -14.16 7.86 -6.64
CA GLU A 56 -13.08 7.11 -7.28
C GLU A 56 -12.12 6.51 -6.24
N LEU A 57 -11.86 7.21 -5.13
CA LEU A 57 -11.00 6.72 -4.07
C LEU A 57 -11.77 5.80 -3.11
N ALA A 58 -13.01 6.16 -2.76
CA ALA A 58 -13.88 5.38 -1.90
C ALA A 58 -14.18 3.99 -2.48
N GLY A 59 -14.37 3.89 -3.81
CA GLY A 59 -14.68 2.63 -4.48
C GLY A 59 -13.55 1.59 -4.48
N GLU A 60 -12.32 2.01 -4.20
CA GLU A 60 -11.12 1.16 -4.20
C GLU A 60 -10.72 0.69 -2.79
N LEU A 61 -11.42 1.15 -1.75
CA LEU A 61 -11.02 0.96 -0.36
C LEU A 61 -12.14 0.33 0.46
N SER A 62 -11.79 -0.61 1.33
CA SER A 62 -12.66 -1.11 2.38
C SER A 62 -12.56 -0.24 3.63
N GLU A 63 -13.60 -0.31 4.47
CA GLU A 63 -13.59 0.31 5.79
C GLU A 63 -12.40 -0.19 6.62
N ASP A 64 -12.21 -1.52 6.66
CA ASP A 64 -11.12 -2.16 7.40
C ASP A 64 -9.73 -1.70 6.96
N PHE A 65 -9.53 -1.46 5.65
CA PHE A 65 -8.26 -0.94 5.16
C PHE A 65 -8.04 0.51 5.60
N LEU A 66 -9.09 1.34 5.51
CA LEU A 66 -9.01 2.74 5.91
C LEU A 66 -8.72 2.88 7.41
N LEU A 67 -9.26 1.99 8.24
CA LEU A 67 -9.00 1.94 9.68
C LEU A 67 -7.55 1.66 10.04
N ARG A 68 -6.71 1.15 9.12
CA ARG A 68 -5.26 1.04 9.35
C ARG A 68 -4.58 2.40 9.50
N LEU A 69 -5.22 3.49 9.05
CA LEU A 69 -4.76 4.86 9.30
C LEU A 69 -4.91 5.29 10.76
N LEU A 70 -5.60 4.53 11.61
CA LEU A 70 -5.63 4.77 13.06
C LEU A 70 -4.22 4.76 13.67
N GLU A 71 -3.31 4.00 13.07
CA GLU A 71 -1.91 3.89 13.52
C GLU A 71 -1.07 5.11 13.07
N GLU A 72 -1.58 5.94 12.16
CA GLU A 72 -0.87 7.09 11.64
C GLU A 72 -1.23 8.36 12.42
N GLU A 73 -0.21 9.14 12.79
CA GLU A 73 -0.41 10.37 13.57
C GLU A 73 -1.26 11.43 12.84
N VAL A 74 -2.08 12.13 13.61
CA VAL A 74 -2.89 13.26 13.15
C VAL A 74 -2.15 14.58 13.49
N PRO A 75 -1.91 15.46 12.51
CA PRO A 75 -1.32 16.76 12.79
C PRO A 75 -2.14 17.59 13.78
N SER A 76 -1.47 18.19 14.76
CA SER A 76 -2.13 19.08 15.74
C SER A 76 -2.58 20.42 15.15
N GLN A 77 -2.01 20.82 14.02
CA GLN A 77 -2.34 22.04 13.30
C GLN A 77 -2.33 21.78 11.80
N LEU A 78 -3.35 22.31 11.13
CA LEU A 78 -3.51 22.21 9.68
C LEU A 78 -3.50 23.60 9.06
N SER A 79 -2.86 23.72 7.92
CA SER A 79 -2.79 24.97 7.17
C SER A 79 -2.91 24.73 5.68
N TRP A 80 -3.41 25.73 4.98
CA TRP A 80 -3.47 25.70 3.52
C TRP A 80 -2.05 25.70 2.94
N ASN A 81 -1.80 24.77 2.01
CA ASN A 81 -0.48 24.51 1.41
C ASN A 81 -0.53 24.59 -0.12
N GLY A 82 -1.37 25.47 -0.68
CA GLY A 82 -1.49 25.64 -2.12
C GLY A 82 -2.45 24.67 -2.78
N SER A 83 -2.23 24.43 -4.07
CA SER A 83 -3.03 23.52 -4.89
C SER A 83 -2.17 22.90 -5.97
N ASP A 84 -2.51 21.69 -6.39
CA ASP A 84 -1.93 21.01 -7.54
C ASP A 84 -3.03 20.31 -8.37
N SER A 85 -2.64 19.41 -9.27
CA SER A 85 -3.56 18.69 -10.14
C SER A 85 -4.54 17.76 -9.41
N ARG A 86 -4.25 17.35 -8.16
CA ARG A 86 -5.19 16.56 -7.33
C ARG A 86 -6.18 17.43 -6.57
N GLY A 87 -5.90 18.73 -6.43
CA GLY A 87 -6.80 19.70 -5.82
C GLY A 87 -6.13 20.63 -4.82
N ILE A 88 -6.92 21.12 -3.86
CA ILE A 88 -6.46 22.04 -2.80
C ILE A 88 -5.76 21.23 -1.72
N ARG A 89 -4.59 21.69 -1.27
CA ARG A 89 -3.79 20.99 -0.28
C ARG A 89 -3.94 21.62 1.09
N ILE A 90 -4.22 20.79 2.08
CA ILE A 90 -4.13 21.11 3.50
C ILE A 90 -3.02 20.25 4.08
N ALA A 91 -2.05 20.89 4.74
CA ALA A 91 -0.89 20.21 5.30
C ALA A 91 -0.76 20.49 6.79
N GLY A 92 -0.25 19.51 7.52
CA GLY A 92 0.11 19.64 8.92
C GLY A 92 1.38 18.85 9.22
N GLU A 93 2.16 19.36 10.17
CA GLU A 93 3.37 18.69 10.62
C GLU A 93 3.02 17.55 11.58
N THR A 94 3.70 16.42 11.39
CA THR A 94 3.65 15.29 12.32
C THR A 94 5.07 15.07 12.87
N PRO A 95 5.23 14.78 14.18
CA PRO A 95 6.53 14.52 14.78
C PRO A 95 7.35 13.44 14.07
N GLU A 96 6.71 12.35 13.62
CA GLU A 96 7.42 11.19 13.07
C GLU A 96 7.55 11.20 11.54
N THR A 97 6.52 11.63 10.81
CA THR A 97 6.51 11.53 9.33
C THR A 97 6.80 12.85 8.62
N GLY A 98 7.03 13.91 9.39
CA GLY A 98 7.41 15.24 8.90
C GLY A 98 6.20 16.06 8.46
N THR A 99 5.51 15.66 7.40
CA THR A 99 4.34 16.40 6.90
C THR A 99 3.30 15.47 6.30
N ARG A 100 2.08 15.53 6.82
CA ARG A 100 0.91 14.90 6.22
C ARG A 100 0.17 15.91 5.36
N VAL A 101 -0.13 15.54 4.12
CA VAL A 101 -0.86 16.38 3.16
C VAL A 101 -2.14 15.67 2.78
N VAL A 102 -3.26 16.39 2.87
CA VAL A 102 -4.58 15.94 2.46
C VAL A 102 -5.05 16.84 1.31
N TRP A 103 -5.53 16.23 0.24
CA TRP A 103 -6.05 16.92 -0.94
C TRP A 103 -7.57 16.96 -0.90
N LEU A 104 -8.11 18.12 -1.25
CA LEU A 104 -9.54 18.36 -1.41
C LEU A 104 -9.87 18.60 -2.88
N ALA A 105 -10.88 17.93 -3.39
CA ALA A 105 -11.50 18.22 -4.67
C ALA A 105 -12.95 18.72 -4.45
N VAL A 106 -13.43 19.53 -5.39
CA VAL A 106 -14.83 19.94 -5.43
C VAL A 106 -15.53 19.07 -6.47
N SER A 107 -16.49 18.25 -6.04
CA SER A 107 -17.32 17.43 -6.90
C SER A 107 -18.79 17.71 -6.58
N ASP A 108 -19.60 18.03 -7.60
CA ASP A 108 -21.03 18.35 -7.46
C ASP A 108 -21.36 19.40 -6.38
N GLY A 109 -20.45 20.37 -6.19
CA GLY A 109 -20.60 21.44 -5.20
C GLY A 109 -20.30 21.02 -3.75
N GLN A 110 -19.85 19.78 -3.53
CA GLN A 110 -19.34 19.28 -2.26
C GLN A 110 -17.81 19.22 -2.27
N MET A 111 -17.20 19.39 -1.10
CA MET A 111 -15.76 19.24 -0.92
C MET A 111 -15.47 17.85 -0.37
N LEU A 112 -14.71 17.07 -1.12
CA LEU A 112 -14.40 15.68 -0.83
C LEU A 112 -12.88 15.50 -0.75
N ILE A 113 -12.45 14.48 0.00
CA ILE A 113 -11.05 14.11 0.12
C ILE A 113 -10.62 13.35 -1.14
N ALA A 114 -9.70 13.93 -1.89
CA ALA A 114 -9.16 13.38 -3.14
C ALA A 114 -7.83 12.63 -2.94
N GLY A 115 -7.24 12.70 -1.75
CA GLY A 115 -6.01 12.00 -1.42
C GLY A 115 -5.47 12.36 -0.04
N ASP A 116 -4.58 11.52 0.45
CA ASP A 116 -3.91 11.66 1.74
C ASP A 116 -2.55 10.97 1.66
N THR A 117 -1.47 11.64 2.04
CA THR A 117 -0.12 11.06 1.98
C THR A 117 0.03 9.81 2.84
N SER A 118 -0.68 9.74 3.97
CA SER A 118 -0.65 8.55 4.84
C SER A 118 -1.38 7.38 4.17
N LEU A 119 -2.47 7.65 3.46
CA LEU A 119 -3.17 6.65 2.67
C LEU A 119 -2.33 6.20 1.46
N ASP A 120 -1.69 7.13 0.75
CA ASP A 120 -0.80 6.81 -0.38
C ASP A 120 0.36 5.90 0.08
N LYS A 121 0.92 6.13 1.28
CA LYS A 121 1.95 5.28 1.90
C LYS A 121 1.42 3.87 2.17
N LEU A 122 0.23 3.73 2.75
CA LEU A 122 -0.39 2.43 2.98
C LEU A 122 -0.69 1.71 1.66
N LEU A 123 -1.20 2.41 0.66
CA LEU A 123 -1.46 1.87 -0.68
C LEU A 123 -0.18 1.39 -1.37
N GLY A 124 0.97 2.02 -1.06
CA GLY A 124 2.29 1.52 -1.47
C GLY A 124 2.59 0.09 -0.99
N THR A 125 1.88 -0.41 0.03
CA THR A 125 2.00 -1.77 0.56
C THR A 125 0.88 -2.72 0.09
N ALA A 126 -0.07 -2.23 -0.71
CA ALA A 126 -1.25 -2.98 -1.14
C ALA A 126 -0.93 -4.33 -1.80
N VAL A 127 0.06 -4.34 -2.71
CA VAL A 127 0.51 -5.56 -3.41
C VAL A 127 0.98 -6.62 -2.41
N PHE A 128 1.72 -6.21 -1.38
CA PHE A 128 2.26 -7.10 -0.37
C PHE A 128 1.14 -7.70 0.48
N LEU A 129 0.27 -6.85 1.02
CA LEU A 129 -0.88 -7.27 1.83
C LEU A 129 -1.80 -8.20 1.06
N CYS A 130 -2.10 -7.85 -0.19
CA CYS A 130 -2.96 -8.64 -1.05
C CYS A 130 -2.34 -10.01 -1.34
N ARG A 131 -1.03 -10.07 -1.58
CA ARG A 131 -0.30 -11.32 -1.81
C ARG A 131 -0.30 -12.21 -0.57
N GLU A 132 0.08 -11.69 0.58
CA GLU A 132 0.10 -12.46 1.83
C GLU A 132 -1.28 -13.03 2.16
N ASN A 133 -2.33 -12.22 1.98
CA ASN A 133 -3.69 -12.67 2.21
C ASN A 133 -4.10 -13.76 1.20
N ALA A 134 -3.84 -13.57 -0.09
CA ALA A 134 -4.17 -14.56 -1.12
C ALA A 134 -3.44 -15.90 -0.94
N VAL A 135 -2.22 -15.92 -0.41
CA VAL A 135 -1.51 -17.16 -0.06
C VAL A 135 -2.16 -17.90 1.10
N THR A 136 -2.66 -17.15 2.09
CA THR A 136 -3.22 -17.72 3.32
C THR A 136 -4.68 -18.13 3.14
N ASP A 137 -5.43 -17.32 2.40
CA ASP A 137 -6.86 -17.46 2.14
C ASP A 137 -7.19 -17.09 0.68
N PRO A 138 -6.95 -18.03 -0.27
CA PRO A 138 -7.16 -17.80 -1.69
C PRO A 138 -8.64 -17.58 -2.06
N ASP A 139 -9.57 -18.08 -1.24
CA ASP A 139 -11.01 -17.89 -1.39
C ASP A 139 -11.52 -16.64 -0.64
N GLY A 140 -10.61 -15.89 0.00
CA GLY A 140 -10.89 -14.70 0.77
C GLY A 140 -11.09 -13.44 -0.06
N CYS A 141 -10.91 -12.30 0.61
CA CYS A 141 -11.06 -10.98 -0.01
C CYS A 141 -9.72 -10.23 -0.11
N CYS A 142 -9.65 -9.29 -1.04
CA CYS A 142 -8.60 -8.28 -1.07
C CYS A 142 -8.64 -7.48 0.24
N PRO A 143 -7.55 -7.40 1.02
CA PRO A 143 -7.53 -6.67 2.28
C PRO A 143 -7.58 -5.14 2.08
N VAL A 144 -7.46 -4.67 0.84
CA VAL A 144 -7.48 -3.25 0.48
C VAL A 144 -8.88 -2.81 0.09
N SER A 145 -9.51 -3.49 -0.88
CA SER A 145 -10.84 -3.12 -1.38
C SER A 145 -11.99 -3.90 -0.74
N GLY A 146 -11.70 -4.98 0.00
CA GLY A 146 -12.70 -5.90 0.52
C GLY A 146 -13.36 -6.79 -0.54
N ALA A 147 -13.02 -6.61 -1.82
CA ALA A 147 -13.58 -7.38 -2.91
C ALA A 147 -13.09 -8.84 -2.88
N PRO A 148 -13.95 -9.84 -3.13
CA PRO A 148 -13.55 -11.24 -3.14
C PRO A 148 -12.53 -11.50 -4.23
N TYR A 149 -11.57 -12.39 -3.96
CA TYR A 149 -10.68 -12.88 -4.97
C TYR A 149 -11.44 -13.71 -6.02
N ALA A 150 -10.93 -13.68 -7.25
CA ALA A 150 -11.39 -14.55 -8.32
C ALA A 150 -10.32 -15.60 -8.63
N ALA A 151 -10.74 -16.77 -9.09
CA ALA A 151 -9.83 -17.73 -9.71
C ALA A 151 -9.79 -17.49 -11.23
N ASP A 152 -8.66 -17.78 -11.87
CA ASP A 152 -8.62 -17.90 -13.33
C ASP A 152 -9.40 -19.13 -13.83
N GLU A 153 -9.62 -19.22 -15.15
CA GLU A 153 -10.41 -20.31 -15.75
C GLU A 153 -9.84 -21.71 -15.46
N ALA A 154 -8.53 -21.80 -15.21
CA ALA A 154 -7.84 -23.04 -14.86
C ALA A 154 -7.85 -23.34 -13.35
N GLY A 155 -8.24 -22.40 -12.49
CA GLY A 155 -8.18 -22.53 -11.04
C GLY A 155 -6.76 -22.53 -10.46
N GLU A 156 -5.78 -22.03 -11.20
CA GLU A 156 -4.37 -22.01 -10.83
C GLU A 156 -3.90 -20.66 -10.28
N LEU A 157 -4.61 -19.58 -10.61
CA LEU A 157 -4.26 -18.22 -10.24
C LEU A 157 -5.37 -17.57 -9.43
N VAL A 158 -5.00 -16.92 -8.33
CA VAL A 158 -5.83 -15.98 -7.60
C VAL A 158 -5.66 -14.57 -8.17
N ILE A 159 -6.77 -13.98 -8.59
CA ILE A 159 -6.87 -12.67 -9.22
C ILE A 159 -7.50 -11.70 -8.22
N CYS A 160 -6.81 -10.59 -7.98
CA CYS A 160 -7.37 -9.46 -7.23
C CYS A 160 -8.16 -8.56 -8.20
N PRO A 161 -9.45 -8.28 -7.95
CA PRO A 161 -10.25 -7.41 -8.82
C PRO A 161 -9.68 -5.99 -8.95
N SER A 162 -9.09 -5.46 -7.87
CA SER A 162 -8.40 -4.16 -7.86
C SER A 162 -6.99 -4.20 -8.49
N GLY A 163 -6.58 -5.32 -9.07
CA GLY A 163 -5.31 -5.45 -9.80
C GLY A 163 -4.05 -5.51 -8.93
N HIS A 164 -4.16 -5.57 -7.61
CA HIS A 164 -3.01 -5.61 -6.70
C HIS A 164 -2.12 -6.85 -6.87
N LEU A 165 -2.61 -7.91 -7.54
CA LEU A 165 -1.85 -9.12 -7.88
C LEU A 165 -1.39 -9.15 -9.35
N GLY A 166 -1.49 -8.04 -10.07
CA GLY A 166 -1.18 -7.97 -11.51
C GLY A 166 -2.07 -8.91 -12.32
N SER A 167 -1.47 -9.81 -13.10
CA SER A 167 -2.19 -10.82 -13.89
C SER A 167 -2.72 -12.01 -13.08
N GLY A 168 -2.45 -12.06 -11.77
CA GLY A 168 -2.83 -13.16 -10.89
C GLY A 168 -1.62 -13.74 -10.15
N LEU A 169 -1.90 -14.30 -8.97
CA LEU A 169 -0.95 -14.97 -8.10
C LEU A 169 -1.17 -16.47 -8.18
N ALA A 170 -0.14 -17.21 -8.55
CA ALA A 170 -0.16 -18.66 -8.40
C ALA A 170 -0.19 -19.02 -6.91
N VAL A 171 -1.23 -19.72 -6.48
CA VAL A 171 -1.36 -20.23 -5.11
C VAL A 171 -1.73 -21.70 -5.17
N GLY A 172 -0.83 -22.55 -4.65
CA GLY A 172 -1.02 -23.99 -4.66
C GLY A 172 0.06 -24.71 -3.86
N GLN A 173 -0.37 -25.59 -2.95
CA GLN A 173 0.50 -26.23 -1.94
C GLN A 173 1.62 -27.13 -2.50
N GLY A 174 1.66 -27.37 -3.83
CA GLY A 174 2.71 -28.15 -4.49
C GLY A 174 3.76 -27.31 -5.23
N ARG A 175 3.45 -26.07 -5.63
CA ARG A 175 4.32 -25.33 -6.57
C ARG A 175 5.66 -24.94 -5.98
N CYS A 176 5.70 -24.55 -4.70
CA CYS A 176 6.97 -24.30 -4.05
C CYS A 176 7.82 -25.58 -3.94
N ALA A 177 7.20 -26.73 -3.66
CA ALA A 177 7.91 -28.01 -3.59
C ALA A 177 8.43 -28.44 -4.96
N GLU A 178 7.59 -28.41 -6.00
CA GLU A 178 7.97 -28.68 -7.40
C GLU A 178 9.10 -27.75 -7.86
N ARG A 179 9.01 -26.45 -7.50
CA ARG A 179 10.05 -25.49 -7.83
C ARG A 179 11.35 -25.79 -7.10
N ARG A 180 11.32 -26.13 -5.80
CA ARG A 180 12.52 -26.56 -5.07
C ARG A 180 13.14 -27.80 -5.71
N ASP A 181 12.33 -28.79 -6.08
CA ASP A 181 12.79 -30.04 -6.70
C ASP A 181 13.40 -29.78 -8.08
N SER A 182 12.81 -28.89 -8.87
CA SER A 182 13.37 -28.43 -10.15
C SER A 182 14.72 -27.71 -9.98
N VAL A 183 14.84 -26.84 -8.97
CA VAL A 183 16.09 -26.12 -8.67
C VAL A 183 17.16 -27.09 -8.19
N LEU A 184 16.79 -28.08 -7.38
CA LEU A 184 17.69 -29.13 -6.92
C LEU A 184 18.19 -30.00 -8.08
N ALA A 185 17.32 -30.36 -9.02
CA ALA A 185 17.72 -31.09 -10.22
C ALA A 185 18.71 -30.29 -11.07
N GLU A 186 18.50 -28.98 -11.20
CA GLU A 186 19.42 -28.09 -11.91
C GLU A 186 20.78 -27.96 -11.21
N LEU A 187 20.79 -27.84 -9.87
CA LEU A 187 22.01 -27.88 -9.07
C LEU A 187 22.78 -29.19 -9.28
N ASN A 188 22.09 -30.33 -9.29
CA ASN A 188 22.73 -31.63 -9.54
C ASN A 188 23.33 -31.71 -10.96
N ASN A 189 22.64 -31.19 -11.98
CA ASN A 189 23.16 -31.15 -13.35
C ASN A 189 24.40 -30.25 -13.47
N TYR A 190 24.40 -29.11 -12.78
CA TYR A 190 25.54 -28.21 -12.70
C TYR A 190 26.75 -28.90 -12.06
N LEU A 191 26.57 -29.60 -10.94
CA LEU A 191 27.64 -30.37 -10.30
C LEU A 191 28.14 -31.53 -11.18
N ALA A 192 27.23 -32.24 -11.83
CA ALA A 192 27.57 -33.34 -12.76
C ALA A 192 28.38 -32.85 -13.97
N SER A 193 28.28 -31.57 -14.32
CA SER A 193 29.05 -30.93 -15.39
C SER A 193 30.48 -30.55 -14.96
N GLY A 194 30.86 -30.84 -13.71
CA GLY A 194 32.22 -30.65 -13.19
C GLY A 194 32.48 -29.30 -12.55
N TYR A 195 31.45 -28.47 -12.35
CA TYR A 195 31.58 -27.21 -11.64
C TYR A 195 31.69 -27.39 -10.12
N GLU A 196 32.33 -26.44 -9.45
CA GLU A 196 32.44 -26.42 -7.98
C GLU A 196 31.09 -26.15 -7.31
N PHE A 197 30.93 -26.65 -6.09
CA PHE A 197 29.69 -26.45 -5.32
C PHE A 197 29.45 -24.95 -5.03
N PRO A 198 28.32 -24.39 -5.46
CA PRO A 198 28.10 -22.95 -5.37
C PRO A 198 27.68 -22.56 -3.96
N SER A 199 28.12 -21.40 -3.49
CA SER A 199 27.72 -20.83 -2.20
C SER A 199 26.31 -20.24 -2.23
N THR A 200 25.84 -19.83 -3.42
CA THR A 200 24.48 -19.36 -3.67
C THR A 200 23.94 -19.90 -5.00
N LEU A 201 22.62 -19.97 -5.16
CA LEU A 201 22.03 -20.43 -6.43
C LEU A 201 22.29 -19.45 -7.61
N GLU A 202 22.60 -18.18 -7.34
CA GLU A 202 22.99 -17.22 -8.40
C GLU A 202 24.40 -17.49 -8.94
N GLU A 203 25.30 -18.07 -8.13
CA GLU A 203 26.65 -18.40 -8.58
C GLU A 203 26.66 -19.45 -9.69
N MET A 204 25.66 -20.34 -9.75
CA MET A 204 25.50 -21.27 -10.87
C MET A 204 25.45 -20.53 -12.21
N TYR A 205 24.72 -19.40 -12.28
CA TYR A 205 24.64 -18.55 -13.48
C TYR A 205 25.98 -17.88 -13.79
N THR A 206 26.64 -17.36 -12.76
CA THR A 206 27.89 -16.61 -12.93
C THR A 206 29.04 -17.52 -13.35
N LEU A 207 29.18 -18.69 -12.72
CA LEU A 207 30.29 -19.63 -12.91
C LEU A 207 30.15 -20.46 -14.20
N SER A 208 28.91 -20.76 -14.61
CA SER A 208 28.66 -21.45 -15.88
C SER A 208 28.62 -20.51 -17.10
N GLY A 209 28.80 -19.19 -16.91
CA GLY A 209 28.64 -18.22 -18.00
C GLY A 209 27.21 -18.13 -18.54
N GLY A 210 26.22 -18.50 -17.72
CA GLY A 210 24.80 -18.50 -18.05
C GLY A 210 24.26 -19.80 -18.64
N GLU A 211 25.06 -20.87 -18.73
CA GLU A 211 24.63 -22.19 -19.21
C GLU A 211 23.74 -22.94 -18.20
N SER A 212 23.86 -22.64 -16.91
CA SER A 212 23.06 -23.19 -15.82
C SER A 212 22.75 -22.09 -14.81
N GLY A 213 21.67 -22.19 -14.04
CA GLY A 213 21.32 -21.15 -13.08
C GLY A 213 20.39 -20.08 -13.64
N ARG A 214 20.04 -19.12 -12.78
CA ARG A 214 19.27 -17.93 -13.16
C ARG A 214 19.90 -16.67 -12.58
N ARG A 215 19.95 -15.60 -13.37
CA ARG A 215 20.39 -14.28 -12.91
C ARG A 215 19.50 -13.80 -11.75
N GLY A 216 20.09 -13.39 -10.63
CA GLY A 216 19.37 -13.06 -9.39
C GLY A 216 18.85 -14.26 -8.60
N GLY A 217 19.12 -15.50 -9.04
CA GLY A 217 18.69 -16.73 -8.38
C GLY A 217 17.23 -17.11 -8.65
N TYR A 218 16.66 -17.90 -7.73
CA TYR A 218 15.34 -18.49 -7.87
C TYR A 218 14.45 -18.00 -6.73
N SER A 219 13.31 -17.39 -7.06
CA SER A 219 12.33 -16.95 -6.07
C SER A 219 11.24 -18.00 -5.85
N CYS A 220 10.69 -18.00 -4.63
CA CYS A 220 9.52 -18.78 -4.28
C CYS A 220 8.31 -18.31 -5.13
N PRO A 221 7.54 -19.22 -5.76
CA PRO A 221 6.35 -18.83 -6.52
C PRO A 221 5.33 -18.12 -5.63
N ASP A 222 5.21 -18.53 -4.38
CA ASP A 222 4.27 -17.93 -3.41
C ASP A 222 4.84 -16.63 -2.81
N ASN A 223 6.16 -16.41 -2.86
CA ASN A 223 6.81 -15.15 -2.43
C ASN A 223 8.02 -14.74 -3.29
N GLY A 224 7.79 -13.82 -4.24
CA GLY A 224 8.76 -13.34 -5.22
C GLY A 224 9.95 -12.57 -4.64
N TYR A 225 9.90 -12.18 -3.37
CA TYR A 225 10.99 -11.52 -2.65
C TYR A 225 11.81 -12.48 -1.78
N LYS A 226 11.34 -13.72 -1.60
CA LYS A 226 12.05 -14.77 -0.89
C LYS A 226 12.70 -15.70 -1.89
N TYR A 227 14.03 -15.64 -1.94
CA TYR A 227 14.84 -16.48 -2.80
C TYR A 227 15.18 -17.78 -2.11
N TYR A 228 15.23 -18.87 -2.89
CA TYR A 228 15.73 -20.14 -2.39
C TYR A 228 17.21 -20.01 -2.02
N GLU A 229 17.59 -20.71 -0.96
CA GLU A 229 18.94 -20.73 -0.40
C GLU A 229 19.51 -22.14 -0.51
N ILE A 230 20.84 -22.26 -0.47
CA ILE A 230 21.50 -23.54 -0.27
C ILE A 230 21.80 -23.67 1.21
N ARG A 231 21.24 -24.68 1.87
CA ARG A 231 21.52 -25.01 3.28
C ARG A 231 21.85 -26.49 3.37
N GLU A 232 23.06 -26.81 3.85
CA GLU A 232 23.48 -28.19 4.11
C GLU A 232 23.32 -29.13 2.88
N GLY A 233 23.55 -28.60 1.67
CA GLY A 233 23.40 -29.36 0.43
C GLY A 233 21.95 -29.47 -0.09
N ALA A 234 20.98 -28.87 0.61
CA ALA A 234 19.57 -28.84 0.21
C ALA A 234 19.18 -27.47 -0.37
N VAL A 235 18.17 -27.49 -1.24
CA VAL A 235 17.48 -26.26 -1.70
C VAL A 235 16.42 -25.91 -0.67
N TYR A 236 16.60 -24.80 0.04
CA TYR A 236 15.76 -24.34 1.13
C TYR A 236 14.89 -23.15 0.71
N CYS A 237 13.61 -23.17 1.05
CA CYS A 237 12.72 -22.03 0.91
C CYS A 237 12.58 -21.29 2.24
N PRO A 238 13.08 -20.04 2.37
CA PRO A 238 12.93 -19.28 3.61
C PRO A 238 11.50 -18.81 3.87
N PHE A 239 10.60 -18.89 2.90
CA PHE A 239 9.19 -18.53 3.08
C PHE A 239 8.37 -19.69 3.68
N HIS A 240 8.61 -20.93 3.23
CA HIS A 240 7.90 -22.12 3.71
C HIS A 240 8.69 -22.94 4.72
N GLU A 241 9.87 -22.45 5.13
CA GLU A 241 10.79 -23.13 6.05
C GLU A 241 11.01 -24.62 5.72
N SER A 242 11.11 -24.92 4.44
CA SER A 242 11.14 -26.30 3.93
C SER A 242 12.25 -26.49 2.91
N SER A 243 12.82 -27.69 2.90
CA SER A 243 13.95 -28.06 2.03
C SER A 243 13.62 -29.26 1.15
N SER A 244 14.26 -29.30 -0.01
CA SER A 244 14.35 -30.49 -0.86
C SER A 244 15.78 -31.00 -0.84
N LEU A 245 15.96 -32.25 -0.39
CA LEU A 245 17.25 -32.93 -0.30
C LEU A 245 17.56 -33.71 -1.58
N PRO A 246 18.85 -33.82 -1.98
CA PRO A 246 19.28 -34.74 -3.03
C PRO A 246 18.78 -36.17 -2.75
N ALA A 247 18.40 -36.90 -3.81
CA ALA A 247 17.92 -38.28 -3.69
C ALA A 247 18.96 -39.24 -3.06
N GLU A 248 20.24 -38.88 -3.07
CA GLU A 248 21.35 -39.65 -2.49
C GLU A 248 21.48 -39.48 -0.96
N MET A 249 20.67 -38.63 -0.33
CA MET A 249 20.67 -38.36 1.12
C MET A 249 19.35 -38.69 1.82
N LYS A 250 18.43 -39.40 1.14
CA LYS A 250 17.22 -40.01 1.71
C LYS A 250 17.43 -41.50 1.96
#